data_AF-A0A7W6J842-F1
#
_entry.id   AF-A0A7W6J842-F1
#
_cell.length_a   1.000
_cell.length_b   1.000
_cell.length_c   1.000
_cell.angle_alpha   90.00
_cell.angle_beta   90.00
_cell.angle_gamma   90.00
#
_symmetry.space_group_name_H-M   'P 1'
#
loop_
_entity.id
_entity.type
_entity.pdbx_description
1 polymer ?
#
loop_
_entity_poly.entity_id
_entity_poly.type
_entity_poly.pdbx_seq_one_letter_code
_entity_poly.pdbx_strand_id
1 'polypeptide(L)'
;MPLRKDMAALLGMPPDTLGTYERGVSEPGMALLATYHSRFGINLNWLLTGEGNPFHMAEAEPDDVVADTMIRLAAMAVDMHALLGLPLGPEKAAGIAAELYNELLAKGASPSDPEEVEAHLPALRLALRRRLEAGLTAALASNA
;
A
#
# COMPACT_ATOMS: atom_id res chain seq x y z
N MET A 1 -9.69 36.62 13.38
CA MET A 1 -9.29 35.58 12.43
C MET A 1 -10.44 34.60 12.24
N PRO A 2 -11.04 34.50 11.04
CA PRO A 2 -12.17 33.59 10.77
C PRO A 2 -11.79 32.11 11.03
N LEU A 3 -10.55 31.73 10.71
CA LEU A 3 -10.03 30.37 10.87
C LEU A 3 -10.23 29.74 12.27
N ARG A 4 -10.06 30.51 13.35
CA ARG A 4 -10.27 29.98 14.72
C ARG A 4 -11.74 29.72 15.00
N LYS A 5 -12.64 30.58 14.50
CA LYS A 5 -14.08 30.41 14.70
C LYS A 5 -14.57 29.16 13.97
N ASP A 6 -14.09 28.95 12.76
CA ASP A 6 -14.44 27.79 11.94
C ASP A 6 -13.89 26.49 12.56
N MET A 7 -12.64 26.49 13.02
CA MET A 7 -12.04 25.35 13.72
C MET A 7 -12.77 25.03 15.03
N ALA A 8 -13.08 26.05 15.83
CA ALA A 8 -13.79 25.84 17.09
C ALA A 8 -15.20 25.26 16.85
N ALA A 9 -15.88 25.67 15.78
CA ALA A 9 -17.15 25.09 15.37
C ALA A 9 -17.00 23.60 14.97
N LEU A 10 -15.97 23.25 14.20
CA LEU A 10 -15.66 21.85 13.85
C LEU A 10 -15.38 20.98 15.08
N LEU A 11 -14.71 21.55 16.08
CA LEU A 11 -14.39 20.91 17.35
C LEU A 11 -15.55 20.94 18.37
N GLY A 12 -16.66 21.60 18.04
CA GLY A 12 -17.84 21.71 18.90
C GLY A 12 -17.60 22.52 20.18
N MET A 13 -16.75 23.54 20.15
CA MET A 13 -16.40 24.35 21.31
C MET A 13 -16.39 25.87 21.04
N PRO A 14 -16.40 26.71 22.10
CA PRO A 14 -16.26 28.14 21.94
C PRO A 14 -14.88 28.53 21.37
N PRO A 15 -14.78 29.53 20.46
CA PRO A 15 -13.51 30.00 19.92
C PRO A 15 -12.53 30.50 20.98
N ASP A 16 -13.04 31.05 22.08
CA ASP A 16 -12.22 31.54 23.18
C ASP A 16 -11.55 30.40 23.94
N THR A 17 -12.25 29.27 24.13
CA THR A 17 -11.71 28.04 24.72
C THR A 17 -10.61 27.45 23.85
N LEU A 18 -10.79 27.40 22.53
CA LEU A 18 -9.71 27.00 21.63
C LEU A 18 -8.51 27.94 21.74
N GLY A 19 -8.77 29.26 21.84
CA GLY A 19 -7.74 30.26 22.01
C GLY A 19 -6.96 30.14 23.33
N THR A 20 -7.58 29.68 24.43
CA THR A 20 -6.86 29.45 25.69
C THR A 20 -5.90 28.27 25.58
N TYR A 21 -6.27 27.23 24.82
CA TYR A 21 -5.37 26.11 24.52
C TYR A 21 -4.21 26.55 23.63
N GLU A 22 -4.46 27.29 22.54
CA GLU A 22 -3.42 27.78 21.63
C GLU A 22 -2.36 28.66 22.33
N ARG A 23 -2.76 29.38 23.39
CA ARG A 23 -1.87 30.24 24.16
C ARG A 23 -1.20 29.54 25.34
N GLY A 24 -1.51 28.27 25.59
CA GLY A 24 -1.00 27.52 26.75
C GLY A 24 -1.56 28.01 28.10
N VAL A 25 -2.70 28.71 28.11
CA VAL A 25 -3.36 29.17 29.35
C VAL A 25 -4.04 28.02 30.08
N SER A 26 -4.48 27.01 29.33
CA SER A 26 -5.07 25.78 29.85
C SER A 26 -4.69 24.62 28.95
N GLU A 27 -4.75 23.40 29.48
CA GLU A 27 -4.55 22.19 28.67
C GLU A 27 -5.89 21.64 28.14
N PRO A 28 -5.90 21.09 26.91
CA PRO A 28 -7.09 20.45 26.37
C PRO A 28 -7.40 19.15 27.13
N GLY A 29 -8.69 18.93 27.43
CA GLY A 29 -9.13 17.70 28.07
C GLY A 29 -9.10 16.49 27.12
N MET A 30 -9.15 15.28 27.70
CA MET A 30 -9.11 14.01 26.96
C MET A 30 -10.20 13.90 25.87
N ALA A 31 -11.38 14.47 26.10
CA ALA A 31 -12.46 14.48 25.11
C ALA A 31 -12.08 15.23 23.82
N LEU A 32 -11.29 16.30 23.92
CA LEU A 32 -10.82 17.03 22.75
C LEU A 32 -9.75 16.23 22.00
N LEU A 33 -8.83 15.60 22.73
CA LEU A 33 -7.81 14.72 22.13
C LEU A 33 -8.47 13.55 21.38
N ALA A 34 -9.46 12.90 21.99
CA ALA A 34 -10.24 11.85 21.33
C ALA A 34 -10.95 12.35 20.07
N THR A 35 -11.39 13.62 20.05
CA THR A 35 -11.97 14.26 18.86
C THR A 35 -10.94 14.47 17.77
N TYR A 36 -9.71 14.91 18.10
CA TYR A 36 -8.62 15.03 17.14
C TYR A 36 -8.28 13.69 16.48
N HIS A 37 -8.19 12.64 17.28
CA HIS A 37 -7.94 11.29 16.78
C HIS A 37 -9.11 10.78 15.92
N SER A 38 -10.34 10.76 16.44
CA SER A 38 -11.47 10.14 15.77
C SER A 38 -11.99 10.88 14.53
N ARG A 39 -11.94 12.22 14.53
CA ARG A 39 -12.50 13.02 13.41
C ARG A 39 -11.48 13.38 12.35
N PHE A 40 -10.21 13.54 12.74
CA PHE A 40 -9.16 14.04 11.85
C PHE A 40 -8.03 13.03 11.65
N GLY A 41 -8.10 11.86 12.29
CA GLY A 41 -7.07 10.82 12.17
C GLY A 41 -5.72 11.22 12.77
N ILE A 42 -5.70 12.24 13.65
CA ILE A 42 -4.46 12.77 14.21
C ILE A 42 -3.86 11.77 15.18
N ASN A 43 -2.58 11.48 15.01
CA ASN A 43 -1.81 10.67 15.93
C ASN A 43 -1.55 11.46 17.23
N LEU A 44 -2.06 10.96 18.35
CA LEU A 44 -1.92 11.64 19.64
C LEU A 44 -0.48 11.65 20.16
N ASN A 45 0.34 10.66 19.81
CA ASN A 45 1.76 10.68 20.15
C ASN A 45 2.44 11.89 19.50
N TRP A 46 2.23 12.08 18.20
CA TRP A 46 2.76 13.24 17.48
C TRP A 46 2.18 14.55 18.04
N LEU A 47 0.88 14.60 18.33
CA LEU A 47 0.25 15.81 18.85
C LEU A 47 0.85 16.26 20.19
N LEU A 48 1.30 15.31 21.02
CA LEU A 48 1.84 15.57 22.35
C LEU A 48 3.35 15.82 22.35
N THR A 49 4.12 15.10 21.53
CA THR A 49 5.59 15.14 21.57
C THR A 49 6.21 15.86 20.37
N GLY A 50 5.46 16.03 19.28
CA GLY A 50 5.96 16.48 17.98
C GLY A 50 6.70 15.39 17.20
N GLU A 51 6.79 14.16 17.73
CA GLU A 51 7.56 13.07 17.15
C GLU A 51 6.66 12.07 16.40
N GLY A 52 7.14 11.59 15.24
CA GLY A 52 6.43 10.63 14.40
C GLY A 52 5.53 11.28 13.34
N ASN A 53 4.61 10.50 12.78
CA ASN A 53 3.70 10.97 11.74
C ASN A 53 2.49 11.70 12.37
N PRO A 54 2.14 12.92 11.90
CA PRO A 54 0.98 13.67 12.39
C PRO A 54 -0.36 12.96 12.25
N PHE A 55 -0.47 12.06 11.28
CA PHE A 55 -1.66 11.26 11.03
C PHE A 55 -1.35 9.80 11.30
N HIS A 56 -2.35 9.06 11.75
CA HIS A 56 -2.34 7.62 11.52
C HIS A 56 -2.40 7.44 9.99
N MET A 57 -1.23 7.27 9.35
CA MET A 57 -1.21 6.39 8.20
C MET A 57 -1.82 5.10 8.72
N ALA A 58 -2.86 4.59 8.06
CA ALA A 58 -3.26 3.22 8.31
C ALA A 58 -1.95 2.43 8.29
N GLU A 59 -1.53 1.92 9.45
CA GLU A 59 -0.52 0.88 9.45
C GLU A 59 -1.18 -0.15 8.55
N ALA A 60 -0.63 -0.28 7.34
CA ALA A 60 -1.04 -1.33 6.46
C ALA A 60 -0.62 -2.59 7.21
N GLU A 61 -1.54 -3.11 8.04
CA GLU A 61 -1.63 -4.53 8.31
C GLU A 61 -1.30 -5.21 6.99
N PRO A 62 -0.38 -6.18 6.95
CA PRO A 62 -0.10 -6.89 5.72
C PRO A 62 -1.44 -7.36 5.19
N ASP A 63 -1.93 -6.67 4.16
CA ASP A 63 -3.29 -6.88 3.69
C ASP A 63 -3.28 -8.31 3.18
N ASP A 64 -4.03 -9.20 3.85
CA ASP A 64 -4.03 -10.63 3.50
C ASP A 64 -4.32 -10.80 2.00
N VAL A 65 -5.02 -9.82 1.41
CA VAL A 65 -5.26 -9.71 -0.04
C VAL A 65 -3.98 -9.49 -0.85
N VAL A 66 -3.05 -8.64 -0.39
CA VAL A 66 -1.74 -8.44 -1.04
C VAL A 66 -0.88 -9.70 -0.94
N ALA A 67 -0.89 -10.39 0.21
CA ALA A 67 -0.20 -11.67 0.36
C ALA A 67 -0.77 -12.73 -0.60
N ASP A 68 -2.09 -12.81 -0.73
CA ASP A 68 -2.78 -13.71 -1.67
C ASP A 68 -2.47 -13.34 -3.13
N THR A 69 -2.38 -12.06 -3.47
CA THR A 69 -1.89 -11.58 -4.77
C THR A 69 -0.47 -12.07 -5.05
N MET A 70 0.46 -11.95 -4.10
CA MET A 70 1.82 -12.44 -4.26
C MET A 70 1.89 -13.97 -4.46
N ILE A 71 1.09 -14.73 -3.71
CA ILE A 71 0.98 -16.18 -3.85
C ILE A 71 0.45 -16.54 -5.26
N ARG A 72 -0.58 -15.85 -5.73
CA ARG A 72 -1.13 -16.04 -7.08
C ARG A 72 -0.12 -15.76 -8.17
N LEU A 73 0.66 -14.67 -8.06
CA LEU A 73 1.70 -14.33 -9.03
C LEU A 73 2.84 -15.35 -9.03
N ALA A 74 3.22 -15.87 -7.85
CA ALA A 74 4.22 -16.94 -7.73
C ALA A 74 3.74 -18.24 -8.37
N ALA A 75 2.48 -18.65 -8.11
CA ALA A 75 1.89 -19.83 -8.73
C ALA A 75 1.83 -19.70 -10.26
N MET A 76 1.42 -18.53 -10.77
CA MET A 76 1.43 -18.24 -12.20
C MET A 76 2.83 -18.35 -12.82
N ALA A 77 3.86 -17.88 -12.12
CA ALA A 77 5.24 -18.01 -12.57
C ALA A 77 5.65 -19.49 -12.65
N VAL A 78 5.38 -20.27 -11.60
CA VAL A 78 5.68 -21.72 -11.56
C VAL A 78 4.98 -22.47 -12.68
N ASP A 79 3.68 -22.23 -12.89
CA ASP A 79 2.89 -22.89 -13.93
C ASP A 79 3.43 -22.60 -15.33
N MET A 80 3.74 -21.32 -15.62
CA MET A 80 4.25 -20.92 -16.93
C MET A 80 5.62 -21.55 -17.23
N HIS A 81 6.48 -21.64 -16.21
CA HIS A 81 7.78 -22.28 -16.32
C HIS A 81 7.66 -23.79 -16.53
N ALA A 82 6.76 -24.45 -15.80
CA ALA A 82 6.48 -25.87 -15.94
C ALA A 82 5.94 -26.20 -17.35
N LEU A 83 5.06 -25.36 -17.90
CA LEU A 83 4.53 -25.50 -19.28
C LEU A 83 5.63 -25.44 -20.35
N LEU A 84 6.72 -24.73 -20.08
CA LEU A 84 7.89 -24.63 -20.97
C LEU A 84 8.98 -25.66 -20.65
N GLY A 85 8.76 -26.57 -19.71
CA GLY A 85 9.73 -27.59 -19.32
C GLY A 85 10.92 -27.07 -18.51
N LEU A 86 10.78 -25.89 -17.88
CA LEU A 86 11.85 -25.21 -17.13
C LEU A 86 11.46 -25.06 -15.65
N PRO A 87 11.41 -26.15 -14.86
CA PRO A 87 10.89 -26.10 -13.49
C PRO A 87 11.61 -25.07 -12.63
N LEU A 88 10.82 -24.29 -11.89
CA LEU A 88 11.29 -23.15 -11.11
C LEU A 88 11.33 -23.50 -9.61
N GLY A 89 12.46 -23.24 -8.95
CA GLY A 89 12.57 -23.36 -7.50
C GLY A 89 11.84 -22.24 -6.76
N PRO A 90 11.49 -22.43 -5.47
CA PRO A 90 10.66 -21.49 -4.71
C PRO A 90 11.27 -20.08 -4.59
N GLU A 91 12.59 -19.97 -4.40
CA GLU A 91 13.28 -18.67 -4.32
C GLU A 91 13.17 -17.88 -5.63
N LYS A 92 13.34 -18.56 -6.77
CA LYS A 92 13.19 -17.92 -8.09
C LYS A 92 11.74 -17.57 -8.37
N ALA A 93 10.78 -18.38 -7.92
CA ALA A 93 9.36 -18.08 -8.03
C ALA A 93 8.99 -16.79 -7.28
N ALA A 94 9.52 -16.60 -6.08
CA ALA A 94 9.33 -15.37 -5.32
C ALA A 94 9.92 -14.15 -6.04
N GLY A 95 11.11 -14.28 -6.64
CA GLY A 95 11.72 -13.22 -7.44
C GLY A 95 10.84 -12.80 -8.63
N ILE A 96 10.34 -13.77 -9.39
CA ILE A 96 9.47 -13.49 -10.55
C ILE A 96 8.12 -12.92 -10.09
N ALA A 97 7.57 -13.40 -8.97
CA ALA A 97 6.35 -12.83 -8.40
C ALA A 97 6.52 -11.35 -8.05
N ALA A 98 7.66 -10.95 -7.47
CA ALA A 98 7.96 -9.55 -7.18
C ALA A 98 8.07 -8.69 -8.44
N GLU A 99 8.66 -9.22 -9.52
CA GLU A 99 8.70 -8.53 -10.81
C GLU A 99 7.28 -8.30 -11.37
N LEU A 100 6.45 -9.34 -11.35
CA LEU A 100 5.06 -9.27 -11.81
C LEU A 100 4.22 -8.32 -10.96
N TYR A 101 4.48 -8.26 -9.65
CA TYR A 101 3.83 -7.33 -8.73
C TYR A 101 4.19 -5.88 -9.06
N ASN A 102 5.47 -5.60 -9.35
CA ASN A 102 5.90 -4.28 -9.80
C ASN A 102 5.29 -3.91 -11.16
N GLU A 103 5.14 -4.87 -12.07
CA GLU A 103 4.42 -4.66 -13.34
C GLU A 103 2.93 -4.35 -13.14
N LEU A 104 2.29 -4.99 -12.16
CA LEU A 104 0.90 -4.72 -11.78
C LEU A 104 0.76 -3.28 -11.28
N LEU A 105 1.62 -2.86 -10.35
CA LEU A 105 1.67 -1.49 -9.84
C LEU A 105 1.94 -0.45 -10.95
N ALA A 106 2.87 -0.75 -11.86
CA ALA A 106 3.19 0.14 -12.97
C ALA A 106 2.01 0.36 -13.94
N LYS A 107 1.04 -0.56 -13.95
CA LYS A 107 -0.21 -0.44 -14.73
C LYS A 107 -1.31 0.31 -13.98
N GLY A 108 -1.04 0.76 -12.76
CA GLY A 108 -1.99 1.48 -11.92
C GLY A 108 -3.00 0.58 -11.22
N ALA A 109 -2.80 -0.73 -11.23
CA ALA A 109 -3.68 -1.67 -10.54
C ALA A 109 -3.36 -1.67 -9.03
N SER A 110 -4.41 -1.71 -8.23
CA SER A 110 -4.35 -1.90 -6.79
C SER A 110 -4.15 -3.39 -6.48
N PRO A 111 -3.03 -3.80 -5.85
CA PRO A 111 -2.78 -5.21 -5.53
C PRO A 111 -3.68 -5.77 -4.41
N SER A 112 -4.36 -4.89 -3.67
CA SER A 112 -5.37 -5.24 -2.68
C SER A 112 -6.79 -5.28 -3.25
N ASP A 113 -6.98 -5.00 -4.55
CA ASP A 113 -8.26 -5.14 -5.23
C ASP A 113 -8.24 -6.41 -6.11
N PRO A 114 -8.95 -7.48 -5.72
CA PRO A 114 -8.95 -8.73 -6.48
C PRO A 114 -9.49 -8.60 -7.91
N GLU A 115 -10.45 -7.69 -8.15
CA GLU A 115 -11.04 -7.50 -9.47
C GLU A 115 -10.02 -6.83 -10.41
N GLU A 116 -9.30 -5.82 -9.90
CA GLU A 116 -8.23 -5.19 -10.66
C GLU A 116 -7.07 -6.14 -10.92
N VAL A 117 -6.68 -6.96 -9.94
CA VAL A 117 -5.64 -8.00 -10.12
C VAL A 117 -6.05 -8.95 -11.25
N GLU A 118 -7.27 -9.46 -11.22
CA GLU A 118 -7.73 -10.47 -12.17
C GLU A 118 -7.84 -9.92 -13.59
N ALA A 119 -8.24 -8.65 -13.75
CA ALA A 119 -8.26 -7.97 -15.04
C ALA A 119 -6.87 -7.91 -15.70
N HIS A 120 -5.79 -7.90 -14.90
CA HIS A 120 -4.42 -7.79 -15.39
C HIS A 120 -3.70 -9.12 -15.58
N LEU A 121 -4.15 -10.21 -14.95
CA LEU A 121 -3.45 -11.50 -15.02
C LEU A 121 -3.26 -12.03 -16.46
N PRO A 122 -4.25 -11.98 -17.38
CA PRO A 122 -4.05 -12.47 -18.74
C PRO A 122 -2.91 -11.76 -19.48
N ALA A 123 -2.79 -10.45 -19.29
CA ALA A 123 -1.72 -9.65 -19.89
C ALA A 123 -0.35 -10.01 -19.30
N LEU A 124 -0.27 -10.17 -17.98
CA LEU A 124 0.96 -10.58 -17.28
C LEU A 124 1.41 -11.98 -17.72
N ARG A 125 0.48 -12.95 -17.84
CA ARG A 125 0.75 -14.30 -18.36
C ARG A 125 1.36 -14.26 -19.76
N LEU A 126 0.75 -13.49 -20.66
CA LEU A 126 1.23 -13.37 -22.04
C LEU A 126 2.63 -12.72 -22.10
N ALA A 127 2.85 -11.67 -21.31
CA ALA A 127 4.13 -10.98 -21.24
C ALA A 127 5.24 -11.89 -20.68
N LEU A 128 4.95 -12.66 -19.62
CA LEU A 128 5.89 -13.63 -19.05
C LEU A 128 6.24 -14.71 -20.07
N ARG A 129 5.25 -15.31 -20.72
CA ARG A 129 5.47 -16.34 -21.75
C ARG A 129 6.41 -15.85 -22.85
N ARG A 130 6.16 -14.66 -23.41
CA ARG A 130 6.99 -14.06 -24.46
C ARG A 130 8.43 -13.84 -24.02
N ARG A 131 8.64 -13.37 -22.77
CA ARG A 131 9.98 -13.18 -22.20
C ARG A 131 10.74 -14.50 -22.11
N LEU A 132 10.09 -15.57 -21.66
CA LEU A 132 10.71 -16.90 -21.53
C LEU A 132 11.03 -17.53 -22.88
N GLU A 133 10.11 -17.46 -23.85
CA GLU A 133 10.34 -17.95 -25.22
C GLU A 133 11.49 -17.18 -25.90
N ALA A 134 11.55 -15.87 -25.72
CA ALA A 134 12.65 -15.04 -26.23
C ALA A 134 13.99 -15.40 -25.58
N GLY A 135 14.01 -15.58 -24.26
CA GLY A 135 15.21 -16.02 -23.52
C GLY A 135 15.71 -17.39 -23.96
N LEU A 136 14.80 -18.35 -24.19
CA LEU A 136 15.14 -19.68 -24.68
C LEU A 136 15.75 -19.62 -26.10
N THR A 137 15.16 -18.80 -26.98
CA THR A 137 15.66 -18.62 -28.35
C THR A 137 17.05 -18.00 -28.36
N ALA A 138 17.30 -16.99 -27.52
CA ALA A 138 18.60 -16.36 -27.38
C ALA A 138 19.67 -17.32 -26.83
N ALA A 139 19.32 -18.15 -25.85
CA ALA A 139 20.22 -19.15 -25.29
C ALA A 139 20.64 -20.21 -26.32
N LEU A 140 19.71 -20.65 -27.18
CA LEU A 140 20.01 -21.59 -28.27
C LEU A 140 20.91 -20.97 -29.35
N ALA A 141 20.71 -19.70 -29.69
CA ALA A 141 21.53 -18.99 -30.68
C ALA A 141 22.96 -18.69 -30.21
N SER A 142 23.20 -18.58 -28.89
CA SER A 142 24.54 -18.35 -28.32
C SER A 142 25.38 -19.63 -28.20
N ASN A 143 24.78 -20.81 -28.39
CA ASN A 143 25.44 -22.11 -28.23
C ASN A 143 25.69 -22.84 -29.57
N ALA A 144 25.38 -22.18 -30.69
CA ALA A 144 25.62 -22.64 -32.07
C ALA A 144 26.74 -21.84 -32.72
#